data_AF-A0A367LV74-F1
#
_entry.id   AF-A0A367LV74-F1
#
_cell.length_a   1.000
_cell.length_b   1.000
_cell.length_c   1.000
_cell.angle_alpha   90.00
_cell.angle_beta   90.00
_cell.angle_gamma   90.00
#
_symmetry.space_group_name_H-M   'P 1'
#
loop_
_entity.id
_entity.type
_entity.pdbx_description
1 polymer ?
#
loop_
_entity_poly.entity_id
_entity_poly.type
_entity_poly.pdbx_seq_one_letter_code
_entity_poly.pdbx_strand_id
1 'polypeptide(L)' 'PSVGLFYANTRQWFGRFNGTLRHDDGDCVPVDGALGWIGSTRARW' A
#
# COMPACT_ATOMS: atom_id res chain seq x y z
N PRO A 1 -17.07 27.30 12.42
CA PRO A 1 -16.38 26.04 12.04
C PRO A 1 -16.04 26.05 10.54
N SER A 2 -14.75 26.11 10.19
CA SER A 2 -14.29 25.92 8.81
C SER A 2 -14.13 24.43 8.55
N VAL A 3 -14.98 23.86 7.70
CA VAL A 3 -14.79 22.49 7.20
C VAL A 3 -13.64 22.55 6.21
N GLY A 4 -12.48 21.99 6.56
CA GLY A 4 -11.37 21.81 5.62
C GLY A 4 -11.81 20.91 4.46
N LEU A 5 -11.16 21.01 3.29
CA LEU A 5 -11.46 20.10 2.18
C LEU A 5 -11.14 18.66 2.60
N PHE A 6 -12.17 17.83 2.78
CA PHE A 6 -12.02 16.39 2.93
C PHE A 6 -11.40 15.82 1.65
N TYR A 7 -10.15 15.41 1.73
CA TYR A 7 -9.41 14.83 0.61
C TYR A 7 -9.02 13.40 0.94
N ALA A 8 -9.43 12.47 0.08
CA ALA A 8 -8.99 11.07 0.13
C ALA A 8 -8.62 10.61 -1.28
N ASN A 9 -7.41 10.07 -1.44
CA ASN A 9 -6.98 9.40 -2.65
C ASN A 9 -6.46 8.01 -2.27
N THR A 10 -7.15 6.98 -2.78
CA THR A 10 -6.78 5.59 -2.58
C THR A 10 -6.46 4.96 -3.92
N ARG A 11 -5.32 4.29 -4.02
CA ARG A 11 -4.94 3.46 -5.16
C ARG A 11 -4.62 2.07 -4.66
N GLN A 12 -5.25 1.06 -5.25
CA GLN A 12 -5.06 -0.34 -4.89
C GLN A 12 -4.98 -1.18 -6.16
N TRP A 13 -4.14 -2.21 -6.12
CA TRP A 13 -4.00 -3.19 -7.18
C TRP A 13 -3.92 -4.59 -6.57
N PHE A 14 -4.63 -5.54 -7.18
CA PHE A 14 -4.48 -6.96 -6.92
C PHE A 14 -3.68 -7.61 -8.04
N GLY A 15 -2.80 -8.54 -7.70
CA GLY A 15 -2.05 -9.26 -8.72
C GLY A 15 -0.91 -10.07 -8.16
N ARG A 16 0.00 -10.41 -9.09
CA ARG A 16 1.20 -11.20 -8.84
C ARG A 16 2.40 -10.27 -8.82
N PHE A 17 3.21 -10.34 -7.76
CA PHE A 17 4.35 -9.47 -7.54
C PHE A 17 5.65 -10.25 -7.44
N ASN A 18 6.68 -9.73 -8.11
CA ASN A 18 8.05 -10.23 -8.06
C ASN A 18 8.91 -9.16 -7.37
N GLY A 19 9.88 -9.59 -6.57
CA GLY A 19 10.78 -8.68 -5.86
C GLY A 19 11.03 -9.12 -4.43
N THR A 20 10.95 -8.19 -3.48
CA THR A 20 11.21 -8.46 -2.07
C THR A 20 10.04 -7.95 -1.23
N LEU A 21 9.52 -8.80 -0.35
CA LEU A 21 8.58 -8.40 0.69
C LEU A 21 9.36 -8.02 1.94
N ARG A 22 9.07 -6.83 2.47
CA ARG A 22 9.63 -6.39 3.74
C ARG A 22 8.65 -6.74 4.85
N HIS A 23 9.15 -7.42 5.86
CA HIS A 23 8.45 -7.77 7.08
C HIS A 23 8.49 -6.59 8.06
N ASP A 24 7.60 -6.58 9.06
CA ASP A 24 7.47 -5.44 9.97
C ASP A 24 8.70 -5.24 10.87
N ASP A 25 9.47 -6.31 11.10
CA ASP A 25 10.77 -6.31 11.80
C ASP A 25 11.92 -5.75 10.94
N GLY A 26 11.68 -5.48 9.66
CA GLY A 26 12.67 -4.99 8.70
C GLY A 26 13.30 -6.08 7.83
N ASP A 27 13.06 -7.36 8.09
CA ASP A 27 13.56 -8.46 7.28
C ASP A 27 12.98 -8.41 5.87
N CYS A 28 13.75 -8.92 4.92
CA CYS A 28 13.45 -8.84 3.50
C CYS A 28 13.48 -10.24 2.89
N VAL A 29 12.32 -10.72 2.42
CA VAL A 29 12.18 -12.05 1.82
C VAL A 29 11.96 -11.92 0.31
N PRO A 30 12.80 -12.54 -0.54
CA PRO A 30 12.59 -12.52 -1.98
C PRO A 30 11.33 -13.33 -2.34
N VAL A 31 10.56 -12.81 -3.29
CA VAL A 31 9.36 -13.46 -3.82
C VAL A 31 9.40 -13.50 -5.33
N ASP A 32 9.04 -14.66 -5.88
CA ASP A 32 8.76 -14.86 -7.29
C ASP A 32 7.29 -15.21 -7.46
N GLY A 33 6.47 -14.17 -7.58
CA GLY A 33 5.07 -14.33 -7.89
C GLY A 33 4.13 -14.40 -6.71
N ALA A 34 4.37 -13.62 -5.67
CA ALA A 34 3.45 -13.49 -4.56
C ALA A 34 2.11 -12.91 -5.03
N LEU A 35 1.00 -13.56 -4.68
CA LEU A 35 -0.34 -13.01 -4.91
C LEU A 35 -0.73 -12.14 -3.72
N GLY A 36 -1.26 -10.95 -4.01
CA GLY A 36 -1.71 -10.07 -2.93
C GLY A 36 -2.30 -8.76 -3.40
N TRP A 37 -2.56 -7.89 -2.43
CA TRP A 37 -2.98 -6.52 -2.64
C TRP A 37 -1.82 -5.58 -2.30
N ILE A 38 -1.59 -4.57 -3.14
CA ILE A 38 -0.75 -3.43 -2.80
C ILE A 38 -1.55 -2.15 -2.96
N GLY A 39 -1.40 -1.23 -2.02
CA GLY A 39 -2.15 0.02 -2.07
C GLY A 39 -1.51 1.14 -1.28
N SER A 40 -1.96 2.35 -1.60
CA SER A 40 -1.63 3.55 -0.85
C SER A 40 -2.87 4.40 -0.68
N THR A 41 -3.07 4.92 0.53
CA THR A 41 -4.14 5.86 0.85
C THR A 41 -3.52 7.14 1.38
N ARG A 42 -3.87 8.27 0.77
CA ARG A 42 -3.52 9.62 1.22
C ARG A 42 -4.80 10.34 1.60
N ALA A 43 -4.98 10.60 2.90
CA ALA A 43 -6.11 11.33 3.42
C ALA A 43 -5.66 12.60 4.16
N ARG A 44 -6.47 13.67 4.11
CA ARG A 44 -6.34 14.88 4.93
C ARG A 44 -7.72 15.19 5.53
N TRP A 45 -7.73 15.50 6.83
CA TRP A 45 -8.91 15.74 7.65
C TRP A 45 -8.82 17.11 8.29
#